data_AF-A0A6P0TKI6-F1
#
_entry.id   AF-A0A6P0TKI6-F1
#
_cell.length_a   1.000
_cell.length_b   1.000
_cell.length_c   1.000
_cell.angle_alpha   90.00
_cell.angle_beta   90.00
_cell.angle_gamma   90.00
#
_symmetry.space_group_name_H-M   'P 1'
#
loop_
_entity.id
_entity.type
_entity.pdbx_description
1 polymer ?
#
loop_
_entity_poly.entity_id
_entity_poly.type
_entity_poly.pdbx_seq_one_letter_code
_entity_poly.pdbx_strand_id
1 'polypeptide(L)' 'MTEFEQNLFSSMIKLVPELLKVHSYGVYELAQEFSSRLEEPLYEVMTPLTITLETLTNNGEVVYDRMNNQIMLAH' A
#
# COMPACT_ATOMS: atom_id res chain seq x y z
N MET A 1 -3.47 -16.15 2.37
CA MET A 1 -2.15 -15.50 2.42
C MET A 1 -1.14 -16.46 3.02
N THR A 2 0.02 -16.61 2.38
CA THR A 2 1.20 -17.32 2.90
C THR A 2 1.81 -16.58 4.10
N GLU A 3 2.72 -17.21 4.82
CA GLU A 3 3.46 -16.57 5.93
C GLU A 3 4.27 -15.36 5.44
N PHE A 4 4.89 -15.49 4.27
CA PHE A 4 5.58 -14.40 3.60
C PHE A 4 4.63 -13.21 3.30
N GLU A 5 3.46 -13.47 2.71
CA GLU A 5 2.47 -12.42 2.42
C GLU A 5 1.94 -11.74 3.71
N GLN A 6 1.83 -12.49 4.82
CA GLN A 6 1.44 -11.93 6.12
C GLN A 6 2.52 -11.00 6.70
N ASN A 7 3.80 -11.32 6.50
CA ASN A 7 4.92 -10.47 6.93
C ASN A 7 4.96 -9.17 6.12
N LEU A 8 4.74 -9.26 4.81
CA LEU A 8 4.62 -8.09 3.93
C LEU A 8 3.44 -7.22 4.33
N PHE A 9 2.24 -7.80 4.49
CA PHE A 9 1.06 -7.09 4.95
C PHE A 9 1.32 -6.36 6.27
N SER A 10 1.90 -7.04 7.26
CA SER A 10 2.18 -6.47 8.58
C SER A 10 3.18 -5.31 8.55
N SER A 11 4.06 -5.28 7.54
CA SER A 11 4.98 -4.18 7.30
C SER A 11 4.29 -3.03 6.57
N MET A 12 3.53 -3.34 5.52
CA MET A 12 2.85 -2.36 4.67
C MET A 12 1.76 -1.59 5.41
N ILE A 13 1.01 -2.23 6.33
CA ILE A 13 -0.04 -1.57 7.11
C ILE A 13 0.48 -0.37 7.89
N LYS A 14 1.76 -0.39 8.30
CA LYS A 14 2.42 0.72 9.01
C LYS A 14 3.06 1.72 8.05
N LEU A 15 3.68 1.22 6.99
CA LEU A 15 4.46 2.04 6.06
C LEU A 15 3.60 2.83 5.08
N VAL A 16 2.45 2.30 4.64
CA VAL A 16 1.55 2.99 3.69
C VAL A 16 1.15 4.37 4.24
N PRO A 17 0.61 4.52 5.46
CA PRO A 17 0.28 5.84 5.99
C PRO A 17 1.48 6.79 6.10
N GLU A 18 2.67 6.27 6.40
CA GLU A 18 3.89 7.09 6.48
C GLU A 18 4.31 7.64 5.12
N LEU A 19 4.24 6.81 4.07
CA LEU A 19 4.49 7.25 2.69
C LEU A 19 3.47 8.32 2.26
N LEU A 20 2.19 8.09 2.55
CA LEU A 20 1.11 8.99 2.15
C LEU A 20 1.14 10.36 2.85
N LYS A 21 1.90 10.52 3.94
CA LYS A 21 2.15 11.84 4.56
C LYS A 21 3.01 12.75 3.68
N VAL A 22 3.83 12.18 2.80
CA VAL A 22 4.75 12.94 1.94
C VAL A 22 4.03 13.37 0.67
N HIS A 23 3.37 12.44 -0.01
CA HIS A 23 2.57 12.70 -1.21
C HIS A 23 1.55 11.58 -1.45
N SER A 24 0.59 11.82 -2.33
CA SER A 24 -0.33 10.79 -2.84
C SER A 24 0.38 9.92 -3.88
N TYR A 25 -0.03 8.65 -3.99
CA TYR A 25 0.61 7.69 -4.89
C TYR A 25 -0.42 6.95 -5.73
N GLY A 26 -0.07 6.59 -6.97
CA GLY A 26 -0.75 5.51 -7.67
C GLY A 26 -0.50 4.16 -6.98
N VAL A 27 -1.43 3.20 -7.11
CA VAL A 27 -1.26 1.84 -6.54
C VAL A 27 0.00 1.17 -7.06
N TYR A 28 0.30 1.32 -8.35
CA TYR A 28 1.50 0.77 -8.96
C TYR A 28 2.78 1.46 -8.46
N GLU A 29 2.74 2.77 -8.22
CA GLU A 29 3.88 3.52 -7.66
C GLU A 29 4.17 3.08 -6.23
N LEU A 30 3.14 2.88 -5.39
CA LEU A 30 3.30 2.28 -4.06
C LEU A 30 3.93 0.89 -4.15
N ALA A 31 3.47 0.05 -5.07
CA ALA A 31 4.03 -1.28 -5.25
C ALA A 31 5.52 -1.24 -5.65
N GLN A 32 5.90 -0.30 -6.53
CA GLN A 32 7.31 -0.09 -6.90
C GLN A 32 8.15 0.40 -5.71
N GLU A 33 7.61 1.32 -4.90
CA GLU A 33 8.29 1.82 -3.70
C GLU A 33 8.54 0.66 -2.70
N PHE A 34 7.55 -0.20 -2.48
CA PHE A 34 7.71 -1.37 -1.61
C PHE A 34 8.64 -2.43 -2.20
N SER A 35 8.54 -2.72 -3.50
CA SER A 35 9.44 -3.64 -4.20
C SER A 35 10.89 -3.18 -4.08
N SER A 36 11.15 -1.88 -4.22
CA SER A 36 12.49 -1.31 -4.06
C SER A 36 12.98 -1.32 -2.62
N ARG A 37 12.12 -1.02 -1.64
CA ARG A 37 12.52 -0.92 -0.23
C ARG A 37 12.71 -2.27 0.44
N LEU A 38 11.92 -3.25 0.05
CA LEU A 38 11.92 -4.59 0.64
C LEU A 38 12.80 -5.56 -0.16
N GLU A 39 13.34 -5.13 -1.30
CA GLU A 39 14.10 -5.97 -2.23
C GLU A 39 13.30 -7.19 -2.74
N GLU A 40 11.96 -7.05 -2.77
CA GLU A 40 11.04 -8.10 -3.18
C GLU A 40 10.53 -7.87 -4.62
N PRO A 41 10.27 -8.93 -5.40
CA PRO A 41 9.71 -8.77 -6.74
C PRO A 41 8.33 -8.09 -6.70
N LEU A 42 8.06 -7.23 -7.68
CA LEU A 42 6.81 -6.46 -7.74
C LEU A 42 5.55 -7.34 -7.68
N TYR A 43 5.56 -8.50 -8.34
CA TYR A 43 4.41 -9.41 -8.35
C TYR A 43 4.10 -10.00 -6.96
N GLU A 44 5.10 -10.10 -6.08
CA GLU A 44 4.96 -10.59 -4.71
C GLU A 44 4.41 -9.52 -3.78
N VAL A 45 4.66 -8.25 -4.08
CA VAL A 45 4.19 -7.08 -3.34
C VAL A 45 2.73 -6.74 -3.64
N MET A 46 2.28 -6.96 -4.88
CA MET A 46 0.96 -6.50 -5.35
C MET A 46 -0.21 -7.07 -4.54
N THR A 47 -0.20 -8.37 -4.23
CA THR A 47 -1.30 -9.02 -3.51
C THR A 47 -1.39 -8.50 -2.06
N PRO A 48 -0.31 -8.54 -1.24
CA PRO A 48 -0.31 -7.93 0.09
C PRO A 48 -0.66 -6.44 0.09
N LEU A 49 -0.16 -5.67 -0.88
CA LEU A 49 -0.46 -4.24 -0.97
C LEU A 49 -1.95 -3.99 -1.23
N THR A 50 -2.57 -4.75 -2.15
CA THR A 50 -4.00 -4.61 -2.45
C THR A 50 -4.85 -4.86 -1.20
N ILE A 51 -4.54 -5.91 -0.45
CA ILE A 51 -5.23 -6.24 0.81
C ILE A 51 -4.98 -5.16 1.87
N THR A 52 -3.76 -4.63 1.95
CA THR A 52 -3.40 -3.53 2.86
C THR A 52 -4.24 -2.29 2.56
N LEU A 53 -4.32 -1.89 1.29
CA LEU A 53 -5.09 -0.72 0.86
C LEU A 53 -6.59 -0.90 1.11
N GLU A 54 -7.14 -2.09 0.84
CA GLU A 54 -8.53 -2.41 1.17
C GLU A 54 -8.79 -2.29 2.68
N THR A 55 -7.89 -2.84 3.50
CA THR A 55 -7.99 -2.78 4.97
C THR A 55 -7.97 -1.34 5.47
N LEU A 56 -6.99 -0.55 5.04
CA LEU A 56 -6.86 0.86 5.44
C LEU A 56 -8.04 1.71 4.93
N THR A 57 -8.57 1.40 3.75
CA THR A 57 -9.76 2.08 3.21
C THR A 57 -11.00 1.74 4.06
N ASN A 58 -11.18 0.48 4.41
CA ASN A 58 -12.30 0.03 5.26
C ASN A 58 -12.23 0.61 6.67
N ASN A 59 -11.03 0.86 7.19
CA ASN A 59 -10.81 1.55 8.46
C ASN A 59 -10.99 3.08 8.36
N GLY A 60 -11.14 3.62 7.15
CA GLY A 60 -11.23 5.07 6.92
C GLY A 60 -9.91 5.80 7.10
N GLU A 61 -8.76 5.11 7.02
CA GLU A 61 -7.42 5.69 7.17
C GLU A 61 -6.90 6.28 5.85
N VAL A 62 -7.27 5.67 4.72
CA VAL A 62 -6.90 6.11 3.37
C VAL A 62 -8.12 6.17 2.48
N VAL A 63 -8.03 6.98 1.43
CA VAL A 63 -9.05 7.08 0.38
C VAL A 63 -8.41 6.91 -0.99
N TYR A 64 -9.14 6.24 -1.89
CA TYR A 64 -8.78 6.14 -3.29
C TYR A 64 -9.51 7.22 -4.09
N ASP A 65 -8.77 8.24 -4.50
CA ASP A 65 -9.22 9.24 -5.45
C ASP A 65 -9.23 8.63 -6.86
N ARG A 66 -10.42 8.22 -7.28
CA ARG A 66 -10.67 7.66 -8.60
C ARG A 66 -10.47 8.65 -9.74
N MET A 67 -10.60 9.95 -9.49
CA MET A 67 -10.42 10.97 -10.54
C MET A 67 -8.94 11.08 -10.92
N ASN A 68 -8.07 11.06 -9.92
CA ASN A 68 -6.62 11.18 -10.11
C ASN A 68 -5.89 9.83 -10.11
N ASN A 69 -6.61 8.72 -9.87
CA ASN A 69 -6.05 7.37 -9.73
C ASN A 69 -4.97 7.30 -8.64
N GLN A 70 -5.24 7.90 -7.47
CA GLN A 70 -4.30 8.04 -6.38
C GLN A 70 -4.88 7.59 -5.05
N ILE A 71 -4.03 7.01 -4.21
CA ILE A 71 -4.28 6.75 -2.80
C ILE A 71 -3.72 7.93 -2.01
N MET A 72 -4.49 8.41 -1.03
CA MET A 72 -4.09 9.47 -0.11
C MET A 72 -4.66 9.20 1.29
N LEU A 73 -4.15 9.89 2.30
CA LEU A 73 -4.71 9.83 3.65
C LEU A 73 -6.14 10.37 3.65
N ALA A 74 -7.01 9.74 4.43
CA ALA A 74 -8.32 10.31 4.72
C ALA A 74 -8.16 11.59 5.56
N HIS A 75 -8.95 12.62 5.24
CA HIS A 75 -8.95 13.90 5.94
C HIS A 75 -9.80 13.87 7.22
#